data_AF-Q70UX8-F1
#
_entry.id   AF-Q70UX8-F1
#
_cell.length_a   1.000
_cell.length_b   1.000
_cell.length_c   1.000
_cell.angle_alpha   90.00
_cell.angle_beta   90.00
_cell.angle_gamma   90.00
#
_symmetry.space_group_name_H-M   'P 1'
#
loop_
_entity.id
_entity.type
_entity.pdbx_description
1 polymer ?
#
loop_
_entity_poly.entity_id
_entity_poly.type
_entity_poly.pdbx_seq_one_letter_code
_entity_poly.pdbx_strand_id
1 'polypeptide(L)'
;CIPTEYTMHVDRRECAYCLTINTTICAGYCMTRDINGKLFLPKYALSQDVCTYRDFIYRTVEIPGCPHHVAPYFSYPVAISCKCGKCDTD
;
A
#
# COMPACT_ATOMS: atom_id res chain seq x y z
N CYS A 1 -3.83 8.43 -10.93
CA CYS A 1 -3.53 7.26 -10.08
C CYS A 1 -3.29 6.05 -10.96
N ILE A 2 -2.07 5.51 -11.00
CA ILE A 2 -1.67 4.36 -11.84
C ILE A 2 -0.67 3.46 -11.07
N PRO A 3 -0.53 2.17 -11.46
CA PRO A 3 0.57 1.33 -11.00
C PRO A 3 1.91 1.95 -11.40
N THR A 4 2.84 2.04 -10.46
CA THR A 4 4.17 2.66 -10.65
C THR A 4 5.23 1.77 -10.02
N GLU A 5 6.35 1.60 -10.71
CA GLU A 5 7.51 0.87 -10.18
C GLU A 5 8.05 1.56 -8.93
N TYR A 6 8.39 0.77 -7.92
CA TYR A 6 8.88 1.26 -6.64
C TYR A 6 9.86 0.29 -6.01
N THR A 7 10.85 0.83 -5.33
CA THR A 7 11.86 0.08 -4.61
C THR A 7 11.49 0.04 -3.12
N MET A 8 10.98 -1.10 -2.67
CA MET A 8 10.59 -1.33 -1.28
C MET A 8 11.77 -1.84 -0.46
N HIS A 9 11.93 -1.33 0.75
CA HIS A 9 12.89 -1.84 1.73
C HIS A 9 12.16 -2.65 2.80
N VAL A 10 12.57 -3.90 2.97
CA VAL A 10 11.98 -4.83 3.95
C VAL A 10 13.02 -5.10 5.02
N ASP A 11 12.66 -4.78 6.25
CA ASP A 11 13.47 -5.04 7.43
C ASP A 11 12.69 -5.93 8.40
N ARG A 12 13.38 -6.93 8.95
CA ARG A 12 12.86 -7.82 9.97
C ARG A 12 13.88 -7.90 11.09
N ARG A 13 13.51 -7.36 12.26
CA ARG A 13 14.42 -7.09 13.38
C ARG A 13 15.24 -8.30 13.84
N GLU A 14 14.68 -9.49 13.73
CA GLU A 14 15.34 -10.73 14.17
C GLU A 14 16.34 -11.26 13.14
N CYS A 15 16.31 -10.77 11.90
CA CYS A 15 17.18 -11.20 10.80
C CYS A 15 18.35 -10.23 10.61
N ALA A 16 19.48 -10.73 10.13
CA ALA A 16 20.71 -9.94 9.99
C ALA A 16 20.74 -8.99 8.78
N TYR A 17 19.77 -9.08 7.87
CA TYR A 17 19.79 -8.37 6.59
C TYR A 17 18.47 -7.66 6.28
N CYS A 18 18.58 -6.51 5.63
CA CYS A 18 17.46 -5.82 5.01
C CYS A 18 17.41 -6.15 3.51
N LEU A 19 16.21 -6.39 2.98
CA LEU A 19 16.00 -6.63 1.56
C LEU A 19 15.57 -5.36 0.84
N THR A 20 16.00 -5.23 -0.40
CA THR A 20 15.53 -4.20 -1.33
C THR A 20 14.84 -4.90 -2.49
N ILE A 21 13.58 -4.59 -2.73
CA ILE A 21 12.70 -5.34 -3.64
C ILE A 21 12.06 -4.37 -4.62
N ASN A 22 12.22 -4.65 -5.92
CA ASN A 22 11.47 -3.96 -6.97
C ASN A 22 10.05 -4.52 -7.02
N THR A 23 9.06 -3.64 -6.84
CA THR A 23 7.63 -3.96 -6.84
C THR A 23 6.85 -2.86 -7.57
N THR A 24 5.54 -3.01 -7.68
CA THR A 24 4.62 -1.98 -8.17
C THR A 24 3.69 -1.53 -7.06
N ILE A 25 3.50 -0.22 -6.92
CA ILE A 25 2.57 0.41 -5.96
C ILE A 25 1.61 1.34 -6.69
N CYS A 26 0.59 1.86 -6.00
CA CYS A 26 -0.28 2.89 -6.56
C CYS A 26 0.24 4.30 -6.26
N ALA A 27 0.45 5.09 -7.31
CA ALA A 27 0.91 6.48 -7.18
C ALA A 27 0.20 7.43 -8.17
N GLY A 28 0.28 8.72 -7.85
CA GLY A 28 -0.28 9.82 -8.64
C GLY A 28 -1.46 10.51 -7.96
N TYR A 29 -2.16 11.35 -8.73
CA TYR A 29 -3.16 12.27 -8.20
C TYR A 29 -4.60 11.75 -8.39
N CYS A 30 -5.49 12.24 -7.53
CA CYS A 30 -6.93 12.04 -7.56
C CYS A 30 -7.63 13.39 -7.35
N MET A 31 -8.76 13.57 -8.02
CA MET A 31 -9.57 14.79 -7.87
C MET A 31 -10.33 14.74 -6.54
N THR A 32 -10.24 15.79 -5.75
CA THR A 32 -11.05 15.99 -4.54
C THR A 32 -11.81 17.31 -4.63
N ARG A 33 -12.89 17.42 -3.86
CA ARG A 33 -13.67 18.64 -3.74
C ARG A 33 -13.87 18.94 -2.27
N ASP A 34 -13.82 20.22 -1.95
CA ASP A 34 -14.19 20.71 -0.63
C ASP A 34 -15.51 21.47 -0.71
N ILE A 35 -16.54 20.95 -0.05
CA ILE A 35 -17.90 21.48 -0.16
C ILE A 35 -18.06 22.65 0.82
N ASN A 36 -18.61 23.79 0.40
CA ASN A 36 -18.76 24.96 1.29
C ASN A 36 -19.80 24.76 2.41
N GLY A 37 -20.86 24.00 2.15
CA GLY A 37 -21.95 23.74 3.10
C GLY A 37 -21.74 22.51 4.01
N LYS A 38 -20.51 22.24 4.47
CA LYS A 38 -20.16 20.99 5.17
C LYS A 38 -21.07 20.68 6.36
N LEU A 39 -21.49 21.71 7.08
CA LEU A 39 -22.29 21.59 8.30
C LEU A 39 -23.68 20.95 8.05
N PHE A 40 -24.16 21.00 6.80
CA PHE A 40 -25.47 20.49 6.40
C PHE A 40 -25.40 19.12 5.71
N LEU A 41 -24.19 18.58 5.54
CA LEU A 41 -23.99 17.30 4.87
C LEU A 41 -23.60 16.21 5.87
N PRO A 42 -24.10 14.98 5.67
CA PRO A 42 -23.65 13.85 6.46
C PRO A 42 -22.18 13.54 6.14
N LYS A 43 -21.44 13.02 7.12
CA LYS A 43 -19.98 12.80 7.02
C LYS A 43 -19.55 11.97 5.79
N TYR A 44 -20.37 11.00 5.37
CA TYR A 44 -20.08 10.19 4.18
C TYR A 44 -20.03 11.02 2.88
N ALA A 45 -20.82 12.10 2.79
CA ALA A 45 -20.85 13.00 1.64
C ALA A 45 -19.64 13.95 1.61
N LEU A 46 -18.88 14.03 2.71
CA LEU A 46 -17.63 14.78 2.82
C LEU A 46 -16.39 13.90 2.58
N SER A 47 -16.60 12.61 2.30
CA SER A 47 -15.50 11.68 2.16
C SER A 47 -14.73 11.96 0.88
N GLN A 48 -13.41 12.03 0.99
CA GLN A 48 -12.49 12.25 -0.13
C GLN A 48 -11.96 10.94 -0.70
N ASP A 49 -11.52 10.97 -1.94
CA ASP A 49 -10.90 9.83 -2.61
C ASP A 49 -9.38 10.01 -2.64
N VAL A 50 -8.67 8.91 -2.41
CA VAL A 50 -7.21 8.82 -2.46
C VAL A 50 -6.77 7.85 -3.55
N CYS A 51 -5.52 7.95 -3.99
CA CYS A 51 -4.95 6.94 -4.88
C CYS A 51 -4.63 5.70 -4.06
N THR A 52 -5.31 4.59 -4.36
CA THR A 52 -5.16 3.33 -3.61
C THR A 52 -5.26 2.11 -4.53
N TYR A 53 -4.96 0.95 -3.97
CA TYR A 53 -5.06 -0.34 -4.65
C TYR A 53 -6.51 -0.63 -5.02
N ARG A 54 -6.71 -1.13 -6.25
CA ARG A 54 -7.97 -1.74 -6.67
C ARG A 54 -7.83 -3.25 -6.63
N ASP A 55 -6.90 -3.78 -7.40
CA ASP A 55 -6.54 -5.19 -7.41
C ASP A 55 -5.05 -5.31 -7.10
N PHE A 56 -4.70 -6.27 -6.24
CA PHE A 56 -3.32 -6.58 -5.89
C PHE A 56 -3.17 -8.07 -5.62
N ILE A 57 -1.92 -8.55 -5.71
CA ILE A 57 -1.57 -9.91 -5.33
C ILE A 57 -0.49 -9.87 -4.25
N TYR A 58 -0.49 -10.87 -3.37
CA TYR A 58 0.63 -11.07 -2.46
C TYR A 58 1.75 -11.84 -3.15
N ARG A 59 2.99 -11.37 -2.95
CA ARG A 59 4.21 -12.12 -3.24
C ARG A 59 4.97 -12.34 -1.95
N THR A 60 5.65 -13.48 -1.86
CA THR A 60 6.45 -13.87 -0.70
C THR A 60 7.91 -13.96 -1.09
N VAL A 61 8.79 -13.46 -0.22
CA VAL A 61 10.24 -13.54 -0.35
C VAL A 61 10.84 -14.14 0.91
N GLU A 62 12.04 -14.69 0.79
CA GLU A 62 12.84 -15.18 1.91
C GLU A 62 13.91 -14.14 2.27
N ILE A 63 13.94 -13.74 3.54
CA ILE A 63 14.94 -12.84 4.13
C ILE A 63 16.11 -13.71 4.62
N PRO A 64 17.33 -13.49 4.13
CA PRO A 64 18.50 -14.26 4.57
C PRO A 64 18.91 -13.88 6.00
N GLY A 65 19.70 -14.74 6.65
CA GLY A 65 20.32 -14.46 7.94
C GLY A 65 19.36 -14.39 9.13
N CYS A 66 18.18 -15.02 9.01
CA CYS A 66 17.27 -15.21 10.14
C CYS A 66 17.72 -16.40 11.03
N PRO A 67 17.55 -16.33 12.36
CA PRO A 67 17.75 -17.47 13.26
C PRO A 67 16.82 -18.65 12.93
N HIS A 68 17.24 -19.88 13.27
CA HIS A 68 16.48 -21.11 12.96
C HIS A 68 15.04 -21.15 13.50
N HIS A 69 14.72 -20.40 14.55
CA HIS A 69 13.38 -20.34 15.14
C HIS A 69 12.50 -19.21 14.56
N VAL A 70 13.03 -18.39 13.66
CA VAL A 70 12.34 -17.28 13.03
C VAL A 70 11.96 -17.68 11.61
N ALA A 71 10.69 -17.53 11.25
CA ALA A 71 10.27 -17.73 9.88
C ALA A 71 10.92 -16.68 8.96
N PRO A 72 11.71 -17.06 7.95
CA PRO A 72 12.43 -16.11 7.11
C PRO A 72 11.54 -15.47 6.04
N TYR A 73 10.25 -15.79 5.99
CA TYR A 73 9.35 -15.36 4.92
C TYR A 73 8.68 -14.01 5.23
N PHE A 74 8.57 -13.18 4.20
CA PHE A 74 7.81 -11.93 4.22
C PHE A 74 6.91 -11.83 2.99
N SER A 75 5.62 -11.53 3.21
CA SER A 75 4.63 -11.35 2.16
C SER A 75 4.28 -9.87 2.00
N TYR A 76 4.28 -9.38 0.77
CA TYR A 76 3.98 -7.98 0.45
C TYR A 76 3.01 -7.87 -0.74
N PRO A 77 2.19 -6.80 -0.79
CA PRO A 77 1.29 -6.57 -1.90
C PRO A 77 2.04 -6.03 -3.12
N VAL A 78 1.59 -6.44 -4.30
CA VAL A 78 2.03 -5.95 -5.61
C VAL A 78 0.82 -5.41 -6.35
N ALA A 79 0.86 -4.12 -6.72
CA ALA A 79 -0.25 -3.47 -7.41
C ALA A 79 -0.45 -4.08 -8.81
N ILE A 80 -1.65 -4.62 -9.05
CA ILE A 80 -2.10 -5.03 -10.39
C ILE A 80 -2.87 -3.88 -11.05
N SER A 81 -3.74 -3.23 -10.28
CA SER A 81 -4.51 -2.08 -10.73
C SER A 81 -4.72 -1.07 -9.60
N CYS A 82 -4.89 0.20 -9.97
CA CYS A 82 -5.06 1.30 -9.03
C CYS A 82 -6.36 2.06 -9.33
N LYS A 83 -6.94 2.68 -8.30
CA LYS A 83 -8.14 3.52 -8.41
C LYS A 83 -8.01 4.77 -7.54
N CYS A 84 -8.77 5.79 -7.91
CA CYS A 84 -9.16 6.83 -6.95
C CYS A 84 -10.42 6.33 -6.22
N GLY A 85 -10.35 6.21 -4.90
CA GLY A 85 -11.46 5.74 -4.09
C GLY A 85 -11.20 5.91 -2.61
N LYS A 86 -12.06 5.35 -1.76
CA LYS A 86 -11.88 5.38 -0.31
C LYS A 86 -10.65 4.59 0.11
N CYS A 87 -9.93 5.12 1.10
CA CYS A 87 -8.93 4.33 1.80
C CYS A 87 -9.66 3.21 2.53
N ASP A 88 -9.24 1.99 2.29
CA ASP A 88 -9.64 0.85 3.10
C ASP A 88 -8.92 0.97 4.45
N THR A 89 -9.65 0.81 5.54
CA THR A 89 -9.14 0.93 6.92
C THR A 89 -9.46 -0.29 7.77
N ASP A 90 -10.02 -1.33 7.15
CA ASP A 90 -10.27 -2.61 7.80
C ASP A 90 -8.96 -3.33 8.19
#